data_AF-A0A2I0FMJ9-F1
#
_entry.id   AF-A0A2I0FMJ9-F1
#
_cell.length_a   1.000
_cell.length_b   1.000
_cell.length_c   1.000
_cell.angle_alpha   90.00
_cell.angle_beta   90.00
_cell.angle_gamma   90.00
#
_symmetry.space_group_name_H-M   'P 1'
#
loop_
_entity.id
_entity.type
_entity.pdbx_description
1 polymer ?
#
loop_
_entity_poly.entity_id
_entity_poly.type
_entity_poly.pdbx_seq_one_letter_code
_entity_poly.pdbx_strand_id
1 'polypeptide(L)'
;MKTFKNEKGYALLMVLMLILLFTVLGMGLMATNMNSAKQFSTKENQVQARHQAEMGVLHYGVVLEDKVKRSSATAISCTDIDALLGTTKKLSKDDYFIEPANGSASCKEVDSGKLLEVTIKSTGTVQGETQKKVEATFYIDNLGSSLDGVAENTNIINPPLTEPENAQKRDSYIVTKHSGEALSTINNSLVINKSLSTGRGASTVFKAKKHLFIKGVNGISLDTNNHACIGVGGNFTALNKIDWGGQSSIELLVRQDAYFPTSIDNWKSDKTIIFIFGNLYLPENYTYKTHNNNLAVKGDMQVYIQGKVFQNSRSNVFKEVIAHPFYKMDQTSMDRANSLSCAVPKMEEENIKTPNWIVQDDINISYQ
;
A
#
# COMPACT_ATOMS: atom_id res chain seq x y z
N MET A 1 -99.63 -1.31 -32.00
CA MET A 1 -98.40 -1.34 -32.83
C MET A 1 -97.21 -1.50 -31.89
N LYS A 2 -96.58 -2.69 -31.82
CA LYS A 2 -95.40 -2.94 -30.98
C LYS A 2 -94.15 -2.66 -31.81
N THR A 3 -93.50 -1.54 -31.56
CA THR A 3 -92.19 -1.20 -32.15
C THR A 3 -91.10 -1.99 -31.45
N PHE A 4 -90.46 -2.92 -32.15
CA PHE A 4 -89.27 -3.61 -31.65
C PHE A 4 -88.10 -2.60 -31.61
N LYS A 5 -87.69 -2.18 -30.40
CA LYS A 5 -86.46 -1.40 -30.21
C LYS A 5 -85.25 -2.30 -30.39
N ASN A 6 -84.46 -2.02 -31.42
CA ASN A 6 -83.25 -2.77 -31.75
C ASN A 6 -82.05 -2.26 -30.94
N GLU A 7 -81.90 -2.72 -29.70
CA GLU A 7 -80.79 -2.30 -28.81
C GLU A 7 -79.49 -3.09 -29.04
N LYS A 8 -79.48 -4.03 -30.01
CA LYS A 8 -78.31 -4.88 -30.29
C LYS A 8 -77.13 -4.13 -30.93
N GLY A 9 -77.38 -2.97 -31.58
CA GLY A 9 -76.33 -2.19 -32.24
C GLY A 9 -75.43 -1.42 -31.27
N TYR A 10 -76.00 -0.82 -30.22
CA TYR A 10 -75.24 -0.01 -29.26
C TYR A 10 -74.33 -0.86 -28.37
N ALA A 11 -74.76 -2.06 -27.97
CA ALA A 11 -73.94 -2.98 -27.18
C ALA A 11 -72.70 -3.44 -27.96
N LEU A 12 -72.84 -3.74 -29.25
CA LEU A 12 -71.73 -4.12 -30.12
C LEU A 12 -70.72 -2.97 -30.26
N LEU A 13 -71.20 -1.75 -30.47
CA LEU A 13 -70.35 -0.56 -30.60
C LEU A 13 -69.57 -0.27 -29.32
N MET A 14 -70.22 -0.38 -28.16
CA MET A 14 -69.57 -0.21 -26.85
C MET A 14 -68.45 -1.23 -26.64
N VAL A 15 -68.70 -2.52 -26.93
CA VAL A 15 -67.66 -3.57 -26.80
C VAL A 15 -66.48 -3.29 -27.73
N LEU A 16 -66.75 -2.89 -28.98
CA LEU A 16 -65.71 -2.58 -29.94
C LEU A 16 -64.84 -1.38 -29.50
N MET A 17 -65.47 -0.32 -28.99
CA MET A 17 -64.76 0.84 -28.45
C MET A 17 -63.91 0.46 -27.23
N LEU A 18 -64.42 -0.41 -26.36
CA LEU A 18 -63.72 -0.88 -25.17
C LEU A 18 -62.49 -1.73 -25.54
N ILE A 19 -62.61 -2.61 -26.55
CA ILE A 19 -61.49 -3.38 -27.10
C ILE A 19 -60.42 -2.45 -27.70
N LEU A 20 -60.84 -1.40 -28.44
CA LEU A 20 -59.93 -0.44 -29.06
C LEU A 20 -59.16 0.36 -28.00
N LEU A 21 -59.85 0.81 -26.96
CA LEU A 21 -59.24 1.53 -25.84
C LEU A 21 -58.20 0.65 -25.14
N PHE A 22 -58.53 -0.62 -24.88
CA PHE A 22 -57.57 -1.55 -24.28
C PHE A 22 -56.39 -1.88 -25.19
N THR A 23 -56.58 -2.00 -26.51
CA THR A 23 -55.45 -2.24 -27.43
C THR A 23 -54.52 -1.03 -27.48
N VAL A 24 -55.03 0.20 -27.52
CA VAL A 24 -54.19 1.40 -27.50
C VAL A 24 -53.40 1.53 -26.19
N LEU A 25 -54.05 1.31 -25.04
CA LEU A 25 -53.36 1.31 -23.75
C LEU A 25 -52.33 0.16 -23.63
N GLY A 26 -52.69 -1.02 -24.11
CA GLY A 26 -51.81 -2.20 -24.09
C GLY A 26 -50.55 -1.98 -24.93
N MET A 27 -50.68 -1.43 -26.13
CA MET A 27 -49.54 -1.07 -26.97
C MET A 27 -48.70 0.04 -26.34
N GLY A 28 -49.32 1.04 -25.70
CA GLY A 28 -48.62 2.10 -24.99
C GLY A 28 -47.71 1.57 -23.88
N LEU A 29 -48.21 0.67 -23.04
CA LEU A 29 -47.43 0.05 -21.96
C LEU A 29 -46.30 -0.86 -22.48
N MET A 30 -46.55 -1.61 -23.56
CA MET A 30 -45.50 -2.43 -24.19
C MET A 30 -44.38 -1.56 -24.77
N ALA A 31 -44.72 -0.45 -25.44
CA ALA A 31 -43.74 0.48 -25.98
C ALA A 31 -42.86 1.11 -24.88
N THR A 32 -43.45 1.51 -23.75
CA THR A 32 -42.69 2.07 -22.62
C THR A 32 -41.76 1.04 -21.97
N ASN A 33 -42.19 -0.20 -21.83
CA ASN A 33 -41.36 -1.27 -21.27
C ASN A 33 -40.21 -1.65 -22.20
N MET A 34 -40.47 -1.76 -23.51
CA MET A 34 -39.45 -2.02 -24.53
C MET A 34 -38.40 -0.90 -24.58
N ASN A 35 -38.84 0.36 -24.51
CA ASN A 35 -37.94 1.51 -24.48
C ASN A 35 -37.07 1.53 -23.22
N SER A 36 -37.66 1.19 -22.06
CA SER A 36 -36.91 1.09 -20.79
C SER A 36 -35.88 -0.04 -20.83
N ALA A 37 -36.26 -1.22 -21.35
CA ALA A 37 -35.35 -2.35 -21.52
C ALA A 37 -34.16 -1.99 -22.44
N LYS A 38 -34.42 -1.30 -23.56
CA LYS A 38 -33.36 -0.81 -24.45
C LYS A 38 -32.43 0.16 -23.75
N GLN A 39 -32.96 1.11 -22.96
CA GLN A 39 -32.14 2.05 -22.20
C GLN A 39 -31.28 1.35 -21.14
N PHE A 40 -31.81 0.34 -20.44
CA PHE A 40 -31.03 -0.44 -19.48
C PHE A 40 -29.90 -1.20 -20.16
N SER A 41 -30.18 -1.88 -21.29
CA SER A 41 -29.16 -2.59 -22.06
C SER A 41 -28.07 -1.64 -22.57
N THR A 42 -28.43 -0.46 -23.09
CA THR A 42 -27.43 0.54 -23.51
C THR A 42 -26.58 1.04 -22.33
N LYS A 43 -27.19 1.33 -21.17
CA LYS A 43 -26.44 1.74 -19.98
C LYS A 43 -25.51 0.63 -19.47
N GLU A 44 -25.99 -0.61 -19.47
CA GLU A 44 -25.18 -1.76 -19.07
C GLU A 44 -23.99 -1.96 -20.01
N ASN A 45 -24.21 -1.91 -21.33
CA ASN A 45 -23.13 -1.99 -22.32
C ASN A 45 -22.12 -0.84 -22.16
N GLN A 46 -22.59 0.37 -21.85
CA GLN A 46 -21.70 1.51 -21.58
C GLN A 46 -20.86 1.31 -20.31
N VAL A 47 -21.45 0.78 -19.23
CA VAL A 47 -20.72 0.48 -17.98
C VAL A 47 -19.71 -0.65 -18.21
N GLN A 48 -20.09 -1.70 -18.91
CA GLN A 48 -19.20 -2.81 -19.25
C GLN A 48 -18.02 -2.35 -20.13
N ALA A 49 -18.28 -1.55 -21.17
CA ALA A 49 -17.23 -0.99 -22.03
C ALA A 49 -16.26 -0.09 -21.23
N ARG A 50 -16.78 0.68 -20.28
CA ARG A 50 -15.95 1.49 -19.38
C ARG A 50 -15.09 0.62 -18.46
N HIS A 51 -15.65 -0.40 -17.82
CA HIS A 51 -14.89 -1.31 -16.98
C HIS A 51 -13.77 -2.01 -17.77
N GLN A 52 -14.05 -2.45 -19.00
CA GLN A 52 -13.03 -3.02 -19.89
C GLN A 52 -11.90 -2.03 -20.18
N ALA A 53 -12.21 -0.76 -20.45
CA ALA A 53 -11.21 0.29 -20.65
C ALA A 53 -10.38 0.54 -19.38
N GLU A 54 -11.01 0.63 -18.20
CA GLU A 54 -10.33 0.80 -16.91
C GLU A 54 -9.40 -0.38 -16.60
N MET A 55 -9.85 -1.62 -16.87
CA MET A 55 -9.01 -2.82 -16.73
C MET A 55 -7.82 -2.83 -17.69
N GLY A 56 -7.99 -2.35 -18.92
CA GLY A 56 -6.89 -2.24 -19.88
C GLY A 56 -5.79 -1.29 -19.39
N VAL A 57 -6.19 -0.13 -18.87
CA VAL A 57 -5.26 0.84 -18.26
C VAL A 57 -4.54 0.24 -17.05
N LEU A 58 -5.26 -0.40 -16.12
CA LEU A 58 -4.67 -1.03 -14.93
C LEU A 58 -3.69 -2.15 -15.30
N HIS A 59 -4.07 -3.02 -16.24
CA HIS A 59 -3.21 -4.11 -16.72
C HIS A 59 -1.90 -3.54 -17.27
N TYR A 60 -1.96 -2.44 -18.02
CA TYR A 60 -0.76 -1.81 -18.54
C TYR A 60 0.12 -1.20 -17.44
N GLY A 61 -0.47 -0.56 -16.44
CA GLY A 61 0.28 -0.04 -15.28
C GLY A 61 1.12 -1.15 -14.60
N VAL A 62 0.53 -2.34 -14.42
CA VAL A 62 1.23 -3.51 -13.85
C VAL A 62 2.36 -4.01 -14.76
N VAL A 63 2.12 -4.12 -16.07
CA VAL A 63 3.14 -4.54 -17.04
C VAL A 63 4.32 -3.56 -17.06
N LEU A 64 4.02 -2.27 -16.99
CA LEU A 64 5.01 -1.21 -17.00
C LEU A 64 5.85 -1.23 -15.72
N GLU A 65 5.23 -1.37 -14.55
CA GLU A 65 5.95 -1.55 -13.28
C GLU A 65 6.84 -2.79 -13.26
N ASP A 66 6.34 -3.94 -13.72
CA ASP A 66 7.11 -5.19 -13.76
C ASP A 66 8.33 -5.04 -14.67
N LYS A 67 8.18 -4.36 -15.82
CA LYS A 67 9.29 -4.10 -16.73
C LYS A 67 10.33 -3.17 -16.13
N VAL A 68 9.91 -2.11 -15.45
CA VAL A 68 10.80 -1.17 -14.76
C VAL A 68 11.59 -1.88 -13.66
N LYS A 69 10.92 -2.72 -12.87
CA LYS A 69 11.57 -3.55 -11.83
C LYS A 69 12.59 -4.53 -12.43
N ARG A 70 12.28 -5.15 -13.57
CA ARG A 70 13.19 -6.06 -14.29
C ARG A 70 14.37 -5.34 -14.96
N SER A 71 14.21 -4.08 -15.35
CA SER A 71 15.25 -3.27 -16.00
C SER A 71 16.16 -2.54 -15.01
N SER A 72 16.11 -2.89 -13.73
CA SER A 72 16.72 -2.22 -12.56
C SER A 72 18.21 -1.82 -12.65
N ALA A 73 18.92 -2.14 -13.74
CA ALA A 73 20.30 -1.72 -13.99
C ALA A 73 20.45 -0.53 -14.96
N THR A 74 19.45 -0.22 -15.80
CA THR A 74 19.55 0.83 -16.83
C THR A 74 18.31 1.71 -16.83
N ALA A 75 18.51 3.02 -17.02
CA ALA A 75 17.42 3.98 -17.06
C ALA A 75 16.54 3.63 -18.25
N ILE A 76 15.24 3.51 -18.03
CA ILE A 76 14.28 3.30 -19.11
C ILE A 76 14.02 4.68 -19.71
N SER A 77 14.27 4.82 -21.00
CA SER A 77 13.92 6.02 -21.75
C SER A 77 12.45 5.96 -22.18
N CYS A 78 11.86 7.11 -22.50
CA CYS A 78 10.53 7.13 -23.11
C CYS A 78 10.47 6.32 -24.43
N THR A 79 11.57 6.23 -25.17
CA THR A 79 11.66 5.39 -26.37
C THR A 79 11.55 3.89 -26.08
N ASP A 80 12.03 3.43 -24.93
CA ASP A 80 11.86 2.03 -24.50
C ASP A 80 10.40 1.73 -24.14
N ILE A 81 9.70 2.71 -23.55
CA ILE A 81 8.27 2.62 -23.27
C ILE A 81 7.45 2.59 -24.56
N ASP A 82 7.81 3.44 -25.53
CA ASP A 82 7.15 3.42 -26.84
C ASP A 82 7.42 2.11 -27.59
N ALA A 83 8.60 1.51 -27.45
CA ALA A 83 8.91 0.19 -27.99
C ALA A 83 8.10 -0.93 -27.30
N LEU A 84 7.83 -0.81 -25.99
CA LEU A 84 6.96 -1.74 -25.24
C LEU A 84 5.49 -1.65 -25.68
N LEU A 85 5.03 -0.47 -26.08
CA LEU A 85 3.70 -0.28 -26.67
C LEU A 85 3.57 -0.93 -28.06
N GLY A 86 4.70 -1.33 -28.66
CA GLY A 86 4.78 -1.90 -29.99
C GLY A 86 4.59 -0.86 -31.10
N THR A 87 5.23 -1.08 -32.25
CA THR A 87 5.05 -0.23 -33.44
C THR A 87 3.65 -0.32 -34.03
N THR A 88 2.88 -1.35 -33.66
CA THR A 88 1.48 -1.55 -34.08
C THR A 88 0.46 -0.80 -33.22
N LYS A 89 0.89 -0.16 -32.10
CA LYS A 89 0.07 0.70 -31.23
C LYS A 89 -1.29 0.11 -30.81
N LYS A 90 -1.40 -1.22 -30.72
CA LYS A 90 -2.61 -1.92 -30.27
C LYS A 90 -2.23 -3.22 -29.56
N LEU A 91 -2.20 -3.18 -28.23
CA LEU A 91 -2.30 -4.40 -27.43
C LEU A 91 -3.79 -4.75 -27.35
N SER A 92 -4.17 -5.81 -28.08
CA SER A 92 -5.51 -6.40 -28.01
C SER A 92 -5.43 -7.59 -27.09
N LYS A 93 -6.14 -7.55 -25.96
CA LYS A 93 -6.38 -8.73 -25.13
C LYS A 93 -7.87 -8.83 -24.91
N ASP A 94 -8.47 -9.84 -25.53
CA ASP A 94 -9.90 -10.13 -25.47
C ASP A 94 -10.76 -8.91 -25.91
N ASP A 95 -11.39 -8.21 -24.97
CA ASP A 95 -12.43 -7.19 -25.23
C ASP A 95 -11.98 -5.72 -25.12
N TYR A 96 -10.68 -5.46 -24.89
CA TYR A 96 -10.16 -4.09 -24.81
C TYR A 96 -8.92 -3.87 -25.67
N PHE A 97 -8.78 -2.61 -26.10
CA PHE A 97 -7.66 -2.11 -26.89
C PHE A 97 -6.93 -1.04 -26.10
N ILE A 98 -5.60 -1.04 -26.16
CA ILE A 98 -4.77 -0.01 -25.52
C ILE A 98 -3.99 0.71 -26.61
N GLU A 99 -4.06 2.05 -26.61
CA GLU A 99 -3.33 2.93 -27.50
C GLU A 99 -2.65 4.09 -26.73
N PRO A 100 -1.47 4.57 -27.15
CA PRO A 100 -0.85 5.74 -26.55
C PRO A 100 -1.73 6.98 -26.70
N ALA A 101 -1.80 7.81 -25.66
CA ALA A 101 -2.75 8.93 -25.62
C ALA A 101 -2.56 9.95 -26.76
N ASN A 102 -1.32 10.21 -27.17
CA ASN A 102 -0.94 11.25 -28.12
C ASN A 102 0.21 10.80 -29.05
N GLY A 103 -0.03 9.88 -29.97
CA GLY A 103 0.98 9.57 -31.00
C GLY A 103 2.26 8.95 -30.43
N SER A 104 3.43 9.34 -30.95
CA SER A 104 4.75 8.76 -30.63
C SER A 104 5.43 9.32 -29.36
N ALA A 105 4.69 10.00 -28.47
CA ALA A 105 5.24 10.44 -27.20
C ALA A 105 4.15 10.45 -26.11
N SER A 106 3.77 9.26 -25.65
CA SER A 106 2.92 9.07 -24.45
C SER A 106 3.70 9.22 -23.15
N CYS A 107 5.01 9.41 -23.21
CA CYS A 107 5.90 9.45 -22.06
C CYS A 107 6.64 10.79 -21.99
N LYS A 108 6.75 11.33 -20.77
CA LYS A 108 7.58 12.49 -20.45
C LYS A 108 8.47 12.16 -19.27
N GLU A 109 9.75 12.52 -19.37
CA GLU A 109 10.67 12.50 -18.24
C GLU A 109 10.39 13.71 -17.35
N VAL A 110 10.20 13.45 -16.06
CA VAL A 110 9.96 14.42 -14.99
C VAL A 110 11.04 14.23 -13.92
N ASP A 111 11.32 15.27 -13.14
CA ASP A 111 12.34 15.25 -12.08
C ASP A 111 13.72 14.80 -12.56
N SER A 112 14.22 15.45 -13.63
CA SER A 112 15.52 15.16 -14.23
C SER A 112 15.70 13.69 -14.65
N GLY A 113 14.62 13.04 -15.08
CA GLY A 113 14.63 11.66 -15.56
C GLY A 113 14.45 10.61 -14.47
N LYS A 114 14.27 11.01 -13.19
CA LYS A 114 13.99 10.09 -12.08
C LYS A 114 12.55 9.58 -12.08
N LEU A 115 11.63 10.30 -12.71
CA LEU A 115 10.22 9.94 -12.79
C LEU A 115 9.78 9.96 -14.25
N LEU A 116 9.07 8.92 -14.68
CA LEU A 116 8.44 8.86 -16.00
C LEU A 116 6.95 9.10 -15.81
N GLU A 117 6.44 10.15 -16.45
CA GLU A 117 5.02 10.42 -16.60
C GLU A 117 4.53 9.78 -17.89
N VAL A 118 3.70 8.74 -17.77
CA VAL A 118 3.23 7.93 -18.91
C VAL A 118 1.71 8.02 -19.01
N THR A 119 1.22 8.56 -20.11
CA THR A 119 -0.21 8.72 -20.39
C THR A 119 -0.70 7.70 -21.41
N ILE A 120 -1.65 6.85 -21.01
CA ILE A 120 -2.19 5.77 -21.83
C ILE A 120 -3.69 5.97 -22.03
N LYS A 121 -4.17 5.67 -23.23
CA LYS A 121 -5.61 5.56 -23.53
C LYS A 121 -5.97 4.09 -23.71
N SER A 122 -7.07 3.66 -23.10
CA SER A 122 -7.68 2.36 -23.39
C SER A 122 -9.10 2.55 -23.90
N THR A 123 -9.47 1.76 -24.90
CA THR A 123 -10.83 1.68 -25.43
C THR A 123 -11.38 0.29 -25.14
N GLY A 124 -12.44 0.21 -24.32
CA GLY A 124 -13.20 -1.03 -24.11
C GLY A 124 -14.34 -1.12 -25.12
N THR A 125 -14.62 -2.33 -25.61
CA THR A 125 -15.65 -2.55 -26.63
C THR A 125 -16.59 -3.68 -26.23
N VAL A 126 -17.89 -3.40 -26.18
CA VAL A 126 -18.93 -4.41 -25.91
C VAL A 126 -19.74 -4.64 -27.18
N GLN A 127 -19.76 -5.90 -27.63
CA GLN A 127 -20.52 -6.38 -28.80
C GLN A 127 -20.20 -5.64 -30.11
N GLY A 128 -19.04 -4.99 -30.22
CA GLY A 128 -18.61 -4.24 -31.40
C GLY A 128 -19.31 -2.89 -31.61
N GLU A 129 -20.40 -2.62 -30.89
CA GLU A 129 -21.23 -1.42 -31.07
C GLU A 129 -20.93 -0.33 -30.02
N THR A 130 -20.69 -0.72 -28.77
CA THR A 130 -20.47 0.24 -27.68
C THR A 130 -19.00 0.35 -27.35
N GLN A 131 -18.43 1.54 -27.53
CA GLN A 131 -17.04 1.83 -27.19
C GLN A 131 -16.96 2.91 -26.11
N LYS A 132 -16.06 2.73 -25.14
CA LYS A 132 -15.70 3.76 -24.16
C LYS A 132 -14.20 3.91 -24.06
N LYS A 133 -13.74 5.16 -23.99
CA LYS A 133 -12.32 5.50 -23.87
C LYS A 133 -12.03 5.99 -22.47
N VAL A 134 -10.90 5.56 -21.91
CA VAL A 134 -10.37 6.00 -20.61
C VAL A 134 -8.92 6.41 -20.81
N GLU A 135 -8.56 7.56 -20.28
CA GLU A 135 -7.18 8.07 -20.27
C GLU A 135 -6.68 8.08 -18.84
N ALA A 136 -5.46 7.58 -18.62
CA ALA A 136 -4.82 7.67 -17.32
C ALA A 136 -3.34 7.99 -17.45
N THR A 137 -2.86 8.74 -16.47
CA THR A 137 -1.46 9.12 -16.33
C THR A 137 -0.85 8.40 -15.14
N PHE A 138 0.26 7.70 -15.39
CA PHE A 138 1.05 6.99 -14.39
C PHE A 138 2.36 7.73 -14.13
N TYR A 139 2.81 7.70 -12.88
CA TYR A 139 4.10 8.21 -12.45
C TYR A 139 4.98 7.07 -11.95
N ILE A 140 6.08 6.83 -12.65
CA ILE A 140 6.90 5.63 -12.48
C ILE A 140 8.32 6.03 -12.18
N ASP A 141 8.87 5.47 -11.11
CA ASP A 141 10.23 5.74 -10.69
C ASP A 141 11.21 5.10 -11.69
N ASN A 142 12.01 5.92 -12.37
CA ASN A 142 13.04 5.47 -13.29
C ASN A 142 14.29 5.10 -12.50
N LEU A 143 14.46 3.80 -12.27
CA LEU A 143 15.48 3.28 -11.35
C LEU A 143 16.92 3.31 -11.90
N GLY A 144 17.12 3.75 -13.15
CA GLY A 144 18.46 3.81 -13.71
C GLY A 144 19.07 5.21 -13.64
N SER A 145 20.35 5.26 -13.29
CA SER A 145 21.17 6.46 -13.41
C SER A 145 21.30 6.84 -14.88
N SER A 146 20.72 7.96 -15.29
CA SER A 146 21.15 8.65 -16.51
C SER A 146 22.68 8.81 -16.43
N LEU A 147 23.37 8.33 -17.47
CA LEU A 147 24.83 8.19 -17.53
C LEU A 147 25.59 9.50 -17.77
N ASP A 148 24.94 10.65 -17.59
CA ASP A 148 25.61 11.95 -17.70
C ASP A 148 25.94 12.50 -16.32
N GLY A 149 27.19 12.23 -15.91
CA GLY A 149 27.86 12.89 -14.79
C GLY A 149 27.53 12.30 -13.42
N VAL A 150 28.33 11.32 -13.00
CA VAL A 150 28.35 10.78 -11.64
C VAL A 150 28.75 11.89 -10.65
N ALA A 151 27.77 12.71 -10.26
CA ALA A 151 27.67 13.08 -8.86
C ALA A 151 27.29 11.77 -8.16
N GLU A 152 28.13 11.32 -7.22
CA GLU A 152 27.75 10.24 -6.30
C GLU A 152 26.35 10.56 -5.79
N ASN A 153 25.35 9.81 -6.26
CA ASN A 153 24.02 9.82 -5.68
C ASN A 153 24.23 9.29 -4.27
N THR A 154 24.47 10.21 -3.34
CA THR A 154 24.35 9.97 -1.92
C THR A 154 22.91 9.54 -1.73
N ASN A 155 22.64 8.23 -1.82
CA ASN A 155 21.37 7.66 -1.38
C ASN A 155 21.10 8.32 -0.04
N ILE A 156 20.09 9.19 -0.01
CA ILE A 156 19.85 10.02 1.17
C ILE A 156 19.40 9.04 2.23
N ILE A 157 20.32 8.72 3.14
CA ILE A 157 20.06 7.78 4.22
C ILE A 157 19.13 8.52 5.19
N ASN A 158 17.85 8.14 5.15
CA ASN A 158 16.80 8.75 5.96
C ASN A 158 16.47 7.82 7.15
N PRO A 159 17.15 7.97 8.30
CA PRO A 159 16.77 7.23 9.49
C PRO A 159 15.34 7.60 9.90
N PRO A 160 14.57 6.71 10.56
CA PRO A 160 13.19 6.97 10.99
C PRO A 160 13.12 7.90 12.22
N LEU A 161 13.75 9.07 12.16
CA LEU A 161 13.83 10.04 13.26
C LEU A 161 12.66 11.03 13.32
N THR A 162 11.82 11.07 12.28
CA THR A 162 10.64 11.92 12.23
C THR A 162 9.43 11.22 12.86
N GLU A 163 8.59 12.00 13.57
CA GLU A 163 7.31 11.48 14.04
C GLU A 163 6.44 11.08 12.83
N PRO A 164 5.85 9.88 12.83
CA PRO A 164 4.95 9.47 11.77
C PRO A 164 3.71 10.38 11.74
N GLU A 165 3.32 10.82 10.55
CA GLU A 165 2.10 11.61 10.35
C GLU A 165 0.86 10.82 10.77
N ASN A 166 -0.17 11.54 11.26
CA ASN A 166 -1.45 10.97 11.68
C ASN A 166 -1.35 9.86 12.75
N ALA A 167 -0.24 9.83 13.51
CA ALA A 167 -0.04 8.86 14.56
C ALA A 167 -0.90 9.15 15.80
N GLN A 168 -1.39 8.08 16.44
CA GLN A 168 -2.00 8.16 17.75
C GLN A 168 -0.93 8.57 18.77
N LYS A 169 -1.18 9.65 19.52
CA LYS A 169 -0.23 10.14 20.54
C LYS A 169 -0.65 9.67 21.94
N ARG A 170 0.32 9.21 22.73
CA ARG A 170 0.16 8.83 24.13
C ARG A 170 1.28 9.45 24.96
N ASP A 171 0.96 9.82 26.20
CA ASP A 171 1.99 10.31 27.11
C ASP A 171 2.87 9.14 27.61
N SER A 172 2.26 8.12 28.22
CA SER A 172 2.86 6.82 28.52
C SER A 172 1.96 5.70 28.05
N TYR A 173 2.52 4.51 27.85
CA TYR A 173 1.74 3.31 27.52
C TYR A 173 2.21 2.11 28.33
N ILE A 174 1.30 1.46 29.04
CA ILE A 174 1.60 0.28 29.85
C ILE A 174 0.80 -0.90 29.30
N VAL A 175 1.49 -1.95 28.88
CA VAL A 175 0.88 -3.17 28.37
C VAL A 175 0.85 -4.20 29.48
N THR A 176 -0.33 -4.69 29.84
CA THR A 176 -0.48 -5.71 30.90
C THR A 176 -1.14 -6.96 30.33
N LYS A 177 -0.91 -8.13 30.95
CA LYS A 177 -1.50 -9.40 30.48
C LYS A 177 -3.03 -9.36 30.35
N HIS A 178 -3.69 -8.59 31.22
CA HIS A 178 -5.14 -8.51 31.30
C HIS A 178 -5.75 -7.37 30.47
N SER A 179 -4.92 -6.55 29.82
CA SER A 179 -5.42 -5.62 28.82
C SER A 179 -5.78 -6.47 27.61
N GLY A 180 -7.06 -6.81 27.43
CA GLY A 180 -7.51 -7.66 26.32
C GLY A 180 -7.01 -7.18 24.94
N GLU A 181 -7.18 -7.99 23.90
CA GLU A 181 -6.53 -7.80 22.58
C GLU A 181 -6.62 -6.37 21.99
N ALA A 182 -7.70 -5.66 22.29
CA ALA A 182 -7.94 -4.28 21.86
C ALA A 182 -6.92 -3.25 22.41
N LEU A 183 -6.28 -3.53 23.54
CA LEU A 183 -5.27 -2.66 24.16
C LEU A 183 -3.84 -3.13 23.85
N SER A 184 -3.65 -4.39 23.46
CA SER A 184 -2.33 -4.88 23.02
C SER A 184 -2.05 -4.57 21.56
N THR A 185 -3.07 -4.26 20.74
CA THR A 185 -2.92 -4.03 19.30
C THR A 185 -3.35 -2.62 18.89
N ILE A 186 -2.40 -1.84 18.37
CA ILE A 186 -2.65 -0.52 17.78
C ILE A 186 -2.66 -0.64 16.25
N ASN A 187 -3.80 -0.31 15.63
CA ASN A 187 -3.99 -0.45 14.18
C ASN A 187 -3.28 0.64 13.35
N ASN A 188 -2.89 1.76 13.98
CA ASN A 188 -2.23 2.89 13.32
C ASN A 188 -0.81 3.08 13.85
N SER A 189 -0.12 4.12 13.39
CA SER A 189 1.15 4.56 13.98
C SER A 189 0.92 5.04 15.42
N LEU A 190 1.87 4.76 16.31
CA LEU A 190 1.83 5.17 17.71
C LEU A 190 3.05 6.01 18.05
N VAL A 191 2.82 7.19 18.63
CA VAL A 191 3.83 8.05 19.23
C VAL A 191 3.66 8.06 20.74
N ILE A 192 4.71 7.71 21.49
CA ILE A 192 4.74 7.72 22.95
C ILE A 192 5.74 8.78 23.41
N ASN A 193 5.28 9.75 24.21
CA ASN A 193 6.15 10.85 24.65
C ASN A 193 7.12 10.44 25.77
N LYS A 194 6.66 9.71 26.78
CA LYS A 194 7.45 9.26 27.92
C LYS A 194 7.92 7.83 27.69
N SER A 195 7.20 6.83 28.17
CA SER A 195 7.67 5.45 28.14
C SER A 195 6.62 4.45 27.68
N LEU A 196 7.08 3.41 26.98
CA LEU A 196 6.37 2.15 26.78
C LEU A 196 6.89 1.18 27.85
N SER A 197 6.00 0.64 28.68
CA SER A 197 6.36 -0.35 29.69
C SER A 197 5.53 -1.62 29.54
N THR A 198 6.17 -2.78 29.69
CA THR A 198 5.45 -4.04 29.87
C THR A 198 5.27 -4.30 31.36
N GLY A 199 4.02 -4.44 31.80
CA GLY A 199 3.68 -4.57 33.21
C GLY A 199 4.17 -5.88 33.83
N ARG A 200 4.07 -5.96 35.16
CA ARG A 200 4.45 -7.17 35.92
C ARG A 200 3.41 -8.28 35.68
N GLY A 201 3.74 -9.24 34.83
CA GLY A 201 2.88 -10.42 34.60
C GLY A 201 3.53 -11.48 33.71
N ALA A 202 2.84 -12.62 33.54
CA ALA A 202 3.26 -13.69 32.64
C ALA A 202 2.87 -13.35 31.19
N SER A 203 3.88 -13.28 30.30
CA SER A 203 3.80 -13.04 28.84
C SER A 203 2.89 -11.87 28.40
N THR A 204 3.51 -10.77 27.99
CA THR A 204 2.84 -9.61 27.39
C THR A 204 3.08 -9.59 25.88
N VAL A 205 2.04 -9.36 25.09
CA VAL A 205 2.15 -9.18 23.64
C VAL A 205 1.73 -7.75 23.33
N PHE A 206 2.52 -7.02 22.56
CA PHE A 206 2.19 -5.70 22.06
C PHE A 206 2.42 -5.64 20.55
N LYS A 207 1.49 -5.02 19.81
CA LYS A 207 1.53 -4.91 18.36
C LYS A 207 1.21 -3.48 17.94
N ALA A 208 2.11 -2.83 17.21
CA ALA A 208 1.82 -1.62 16.43
C ALA A 208 1.82 -2.01 14.95
N LYS A 209 0.67 -1.94 14.28
CA LYS A 209 0.55 -2.38 12.88
C LYS A 209 1.30 -1.50 11.88
N LYS A 210 1.55 -0.23 12.23
CA LYS A 210 2.37 0.70 11.44
C LYS A 210 3.64 1.07 12.22
N HIS A 211 3.93 2.36 12.37
CA HIS A 211 5.13 2.85 13.04
C HIS A 211 4.98 2.88 14.57
N LEU A 212 6.08 2.63 15.29
CA LEU A 212 6.17 2.83 16.73
C LEU A 212 7.31 3.81 17.03
N PHE A 213 6.97 4.98 17.54
CA PHE A 213 7.92 6.06 17.83
C PHE A 213 7.86 6.42 19.30
N ILE A 214 8.96 6.26 20.03
CA ILE A 214 9.03 6.48 21.46
C ILE A 214 10.10 7.54 21.76
N LYS A 215 9.65 8.69 22.27
CA LYS A 215 10.54 9.80 22.60
C LYS A 215 11.34 9.54 23.86
N GLY A 216 10.78 8.91 24.89
CA GLY A 216 11.55 8.65 26.11
C GLY A 216 11.77 9.89 26.98
N VAL A 217 10.86 10.88 26.97
CA VAL A 217 10.98 12.07 27.81
C VAL A 217 11.11 11.63 29.27
N ASN A 218 12.21 12.03 29.92
CA ASN A 218 12.68 11.60 31.25
C ASN A 218 13.47 10.28 31.32
N GLY A 219 14.06 9.83 30.20
CA GLY A 219 15.25 8.99 30.20
C GLY A 219 15.07 7.56 29.67
N ILE A 220 13.92 6.92 29.89
CA ILE A 220 13.67 5.55 29.41
C ILE A 220 12.54 5.56 28.37
N SER A 221 12.84 5.11 27.16
CA SER A 221 11.85 4.93 26.09
C SER A 221 11.08 3.64 26.29
N LEU A 222 11.78 2.52 26.46
CA LEU A 222 11.20 1.20 26.56
C LEU A 222 11.71 0.52 27.83
N ASP A 223 10.77 0.16 28.70
CA ASP A 223 11.02 -0.55 29.96
C ASP A 223 10.27 -1.88 29.92
N THR A 224 10.94 -2.94 29.52
CA THR A 224 10.29 -4.26 29.50
C THR A 224 10.55 -4.99 30.81
N ASN A 225 9.48 -5.33 31.51
CA ASN A 225 9.52 -6.27 32.60
C ASN A 225 8.89 -7.60 32.16
N ASN A 226 9.48 -8.70 32.63
CA ASN A 226 9.02 -10.07 32.38
C ASN A 226 9.02 -10.49 30.89
N HIS A 227 8.28 -11.56 30.57
CA HIS A 227 8.20 -12.10 29.22
C HIS A 227 7.41 -11.13 28.34
N ALA A 228 8.00 -10.65 27.25
CA ALA A 228 7.39 -9.66 26.38
C ALA A 228 7.66 -9.96 24.90
N CYS A 229 6.65 -9.77 24.05
CA CYS A 229 6.79 -9.83 22.60
C CYS A 229 6.22 -8.55 22.01
N ILE A 230 7.05 -7.76 21.35
CA ILE A 230 6.72 -6.46 20.76
C ILE A 230 6.84 -6.58 19.23
N GLY A 231 5.76 -6.34 18.50
CA GLY A 231 5.75 -6.36 17.03
C GLY A 231 5.43 -5.00 16.44
N VAL A 232 6.23 -4.55 15.47
CA VAL A 232 6.09 -3.27 14.78
C VAL A 232 6.06 -3.50 13.27
N GLY A 233 4.95 -3.09 12.63
CA GLY A 233 4.67 -3.38 11.21
C GLY A 233 5.34 -2.43 10.23
N GLY A 234 5.73 -1.24 10.69
CA GLY A 234 6.57 -0.29 9.98
C GLY A 234 7.88 -0.03 10.74
N ASN A 235 8.34 1.22 10.68
CA ASN A 235 9.52 1.68 11.41
C ASN A 235 9.38 1.66 12.95
N PHE A 236 10.46 1.31 13.65
CA PHE A 236 10.59 1.41 15.10
C PHE A 236 11.64 2.46 15.48
N THR A 237 11.28 3.39 16.36
CA THR A 237 12.20 4.43 16.83
C THR A 237 12.12 4.57 18.33
N ALA A 238 13.26 4.49 19.01
CA ALA A 238 13.39 4.84 20.42
C ALA A 238 14.53 5.85 20.59
N LEU A 239 14.21 7.05 21.07
CA LEU A 239 15.18 8.16 21.13
C LEU A 239 16.04 8.15 22.40
N ASN A 240 15.53 7.60 23.50
CA ASN A 240 16.23 7.44 24.77
C ASN A 240 16.35 5.96 25.17
N LYS A 241 17.00 5.70 26.32
CA LYS A 241 17.41 4.38 26.80
C LYS A 241 16.32 3.29 26.63
N ILE A 242 16.75 2.10 26.22
CA ILE A 242 15.96 0.87 26.34
C ILE A 242 16.49 0.05 27.52
N ASP A 243 15.59 -0.40 28.38
CA ASP A 243 15.88 -1.30 29.50
C ASP A 243 15.12 -2.62 29.30
N TRP A 244 15.86 -3.72 29.14
CA TRP A 244 15.28 -5.04 28.91
C TRP A 244 14.93 -5.81 30.20
N GLY A 245 15.08 -5.23 31.40
CA GLY A 245 14.62 -5.85 32.65
C GLY A 245 15.30 -7.18 33.05
N GLY A 246 16.36 -7.61 32.35
CA GLY A 246 17.42 -8.54 32.80
C GLY A 246 17.06 -10.01 33.03
N GLN A 247 15.80 -10.40 33.24
CA GLN A 247 15.47 -11.75 33.73
C GLN A 247 14.63 -12.62 32.80
N SER A 248 13.99 -12.06 31.77
CA SER A 248 12.91 -12.75 31.03
C SER A 248 13.10 -12.76 29.52
N SER A 249 12.34 -13.64 28.85
CA SER A 249 12.34 -13.77 27.39
C SER A 249 11.68 -12.56 26.75
N ILE A 250 12.44 -11.80 25.96
CA ILE A 250 11.95 -10.60 25.29
C ILE A 250 12.23 -10.71 23.81
N GLU A 251 11.19 -10.50 23.02
CA GLU A 251 11.22 -10.60 21.57
C GLU A 251 10.77 -9.26 20.98
N LEU A 252 11.57 -8.68 20.09
CA LEU A 252 11.19 -7.51 19.31
C LEU A 252 11.23 -7.85 17.82
N LEU A 253 10.15 -7.57 17.11
CA LEU A 253 10.04 -7.71 15.67
C LEU A 253 9.77 -6.34 15.03
N VAL A 254 10.60 -5.94 14.07
CA VAL A 254 10.43 -4.72 13.28
C VAL A 254 10.45 -5.08 11.79
N ARG A 255 9.36 -4.73 11.08
CA ARG A 255 9.16 -5.09 9.66
C ARG A 255 9.85 -4.14 8.66
N GLN A 256 10.15 -2.92 9.07
CA GLN A 256 10.92 -1.96 8.28
C GLN A 256 12.18 -1.55 9.06
N ASP A 257 12.51 -0.25 9.07
CA ASP A 257 13.73 0.28 9.65
C ASP A 257 13.61 0.47 11.16
N ALA A 258 14.73 0.37 11.87
CA ALA A 258 14.82 0.59 13.30
C ALA A 258 15.85 1.67 13.63
N TYR A 259 15.53 2.56 14.58
CA TYR A 259 16.49 3.45 15.21
C TYR A 259 16.61 3.12 16.69
N PHE A 260 17.81 2.71 17.11
CA PHE A 260 18.11 2.42 18.50
C PHE A 260 18.74 3.61 19.21
N PRO A 261 18.51 3.76 20.53
CA PRO A 261 19.06 4.88 21.28
C PRO A 261 20.55 4.68 21.58
N THR A 262 21.13 5.68 22.25
CA THR A 262 22.52 5.68 22.73
C THR A 262 22.79 4.64 23.81
N SER A 263 21.78 4.19 24.55
CA SER A 263 21.96 3.24 25.66
C SER A 263 20.92 2.12 25.61
N ILE A 264 21.41 0.89 25.72
CA ILE A 264 20.61 -0.31 25.91
C ILE A 264 21.21 -1.04 27.11
N ASP A 265 20.41 -1.23 28.15
CA ASP A 265 20.85 -1.89 29.37
C ASP A 265 20.13 -3.22 29.59
N ASN A 266 20.69 -4.00 30.52
CA ASN A 266 20.11 -5.26 31.00
C ASN A 266 19.88 -6.31 29.91
N TRP A 267 20.70 -6.30 28.86
CA TRP A 267 20.59 -7.26 27.77
C TRP A 267 20.98 -8.68 28.23
N LYS A 268 20.12 -9.66 27.98
CA LYS A 268 20.42 -11.06 28.30
C LYS A 268 20.43 -11.91 27.03
N SER A 269 21.63 -12.35 26.62
CA SER A 269 21.89 -12.93 25.30
C SER A 269 21.01 -14.13 24.95
N ASP A 270 20.70 -15.00 25.92
CA ASP A 270 19.88 -16.19 25.74
C ASP A 270 18.37 -15.93 25.79
N LYS A 271 17.95 -14.70 26.13
CA LYS A 271 16.54 -14.36 26.37
C LYS A 271 16.04 -13.16 25.58
N THR A 272 16.91 -12.26 25.14
CA THR A 272 16.53 -11.05 24.40
C THR A 272 16.89 -11.21 22.93
N ILE A 273 15.86 -11.22 22.08
CA ILE A 273 15.99 -11.52 20.65
C ILE A 273 15.29 -10.45 19.84
N ILE A 274 15.99 -9.91 18.84
CA ILE A 274 15.46 -8.84 18.01
C ILE A 274 15.59 -9.23 16.54
N PHE A 275 14.52 -8.99 15.77
CA PHE A 275 14.47 -9.19 14.33
C PHE A 275 14.12 -7.88 13.64
N ILE A 276 14.99 -7.40 12.74
CA ILE A 276 14.78 -6.18 11.95
C ILE A 276 14.86 -6.54 10.46
N PHE A 277 13.75 -6.39 9.75
CA PHE A 277 13.67 -6.69 8.31
C PHE A 277 14.22 -5.54 7.43
N GLY A 278 14.24 -4.31 7.93
CA GLY A 278 14.86 -3.16 7.27
C GLY A 278 16.30 -2.91 7.74
N ASN A 279 16.67 -1.64 7.70
CA ASN A 279 17.96 -1.13 8.16
C ASN A 279 17.94 -0.80 9.65
N LEU A 280 19.08 -0.94 10.32
CA LEU A 280 19.28 -0.48 11.70
C LEU A 280 20.12 0.79 11.70
N TYR A 281 19.62 1.83 12.36
CA TYR A 281 20.29 3.10 12.54
C TYR A 281 20.72 3.29 13.99
N LEU A 282 21.96 3.71 14.18
CA LEU A 282 22.61 3.89 15.47
C LEU A 282 23.10 5.34 15.62
N PRO A 283 23.06 5.91 16.82
CA PRO A 283 23.68 7.20 17.10
C PRO A 283 25.20 7.09 17.03
N GLU A 284 25.89 8.24 17.01
CA GLU A 284 27.36 8.30 16.94
C GLU A 284 28.00 7.53 18.09
N ASN A 285 27.50 7.75 19.30
CA ASN A 285 27.99 7.10 20.50
C ASN A 285 26.87 6.23 21.08
N TYR A 286 27.00 4.91 20.93
CA TYR A 286 26.11 3.95 21.58
C TYR A 286 26.88 3.09 22.59
N THR A 287 26.22 2.72 23.68
CA THR A 287 26.77 1.91 24.76
C THR A 287 25.74 0.85 25.11
N TYR A 288 25.94 -0.36 24.58
CA TYR A 288 25.05 -1.49 24.82
C TYR A 288 25.68 -2.40 25.86
N LYS A 289 24.91 -2.70 26.90
CA LYS A 289 25.38 -3.44 28.06
C LYS A 289 24.55 -4.70 28.29
N THR A 290 25.25 -5.75 28.65
CA THR A 290 24.67 -7.01 29.12
C THR A 290 24.05 -6.85 30.52
N HIS A 291 23.28 -7.84 30.96
CA HIS A 291 22.70 -7.92 32.31
C HIS A 291 23.75 -7.90 33.44
N ASN A 292 25.01 -8.21 33.12
CA ASN A 292 26.12 -8.10 34.06
C ASN A 292 26.82 -6.72 34.01
N ASN A 293 26.20 -5.73 33.36
CA ASN A 293 26.72 -4.37 33.16
C ASN A 293 28.04 -4.30 32.38
N ASN A 294 28.45 -5.39 31.73
CA ASN A 294 29.58 -5.43 30.80
C ASN A 294 29.14 -4.89 29.44
N LEU A 295 30.05 -4.22 28.72
CA LEU A 295 29.84 -3.84 27.32
C LEU A 295 29.58 -5.09 26.48
N ALA A 296 28.53 -5.06 25.67
CA ALA A 296 28.14 -6.16 24.81
C ALA A 296 29.20 -6.36 23.71
N VAL A 297 29.69 -7.59 23.58
CA VAL A 297 30.56 -8.04 22.50
C VAL A 297 29.78 -8.92 21.51
N LYS A 298 30.43 -9.29 20.40
CA LYS A 298 29.82 -10.22 19.43
C LYS A 298 29.44 -11.54 20.13
N GLY A 299 28.19 -11.99 19.96
CA GLY A 299 27.66 -13.14 20.71
C GLY A 299 26.72 -12.77 21.83
N ASP A 300 26.84 -11.55 22.37
CA ASP A 300 26.02 -11.14 23.51
C ASP A 300 24.63 -10.67 23.10
N MET A 301 24.46 -10.20 21.86
CA MET A 301 23.21 -9.64 21.37
C MET A 301 22.64 -10.46 20.22
N GLN A 302 21.50 -11.14 20.45
CA GLN A 302 20.77 -11.86 19.40
C GLN A 302 19.90 -10.89 18.59
N VAL A 303 20.55 -9.97 17.87
CA VAL A 303 19.90 -9.03 16.96
C VAL A 303 20.18 -9.46 15.53
N TYR A 304 19.13 -9.85 14.81
CA TYR A 304 19.18 -10.30 13.43
C TYR A 304 18.63 -9.22 12.50
N ILE A 305 19.40 -8.85 11.47
CA ILE A 305 19.11 -7.73 10.58
C ILE A 305 19.18 -8.21 9.14
N GLN A 306 18.11 -7.98 8.38
CA GLN A 306 18.06 -8.32 6.95
C GLN A 306 18.68 -7.22 6.08
N GLY A 307 18.47 -5.95 6.43
CA GLY A 307 19.08 -4.79 5.77
C GLY A 307 20.49 -4.50 6.23
N LYS A 308 20.86 -3.21 6.19
CA LYS A 308 22.19 -2.71 6.55
C LYS A 308 22.18 -2.05 7.93
N VAL A 309 23.35 -1.94 8.53
CA VAL A 309 23.55 -1.19 9.77
C VAL A 309 24.25 0.11 9.45
N PHE A 310 23.68 1.22 9.91
CA PHE A 310 24.22 2.54 9.73
C PHE A 310 24.48 3.19 11.08
N GLN A 311 25.62 3.86 11.22
CA GLN A 311 25.97 4.63 12.40
C GLN A 311 26.10 6.11 12.03
N ASN A 312 25.53 6.99 12.84
CA ASN A 312 25.67 8.42 12.66
C ASN A 312 27.13 8.86 12.86
N SER A 313 27.68 9.61 11.91
CA SER A 313 28.97 10.29 12.02
C SER A 313 28.80 11.64 12.72
N ARG A 314 29.91 12.21 13.25
CA ARG A 314 29.98 13.60 13.75
C ARG A 314 29.40 14.65 12.80
N SER A 315 29.41 14.34 11.51
CA SER A 315 28.89 15.19 10.44
C SER A 315 27.37 15.08 10.23
N ASN A 316 26.63 14.39 11.11
CA ASN A 316 25.22 14.04 10.92
C ASN A 316 24.95 13.22 9.64
N VAL A 317 25.95 12.46 9.21
CA VAL A 317 25.87 11.57 8.04
C VAL A 317 25.90 10.15 8.54
N PHE A 318 24.93 9.34 8.15
CA PHE A 318 24.93 7.92 8.45
C PHE A 318 25.91 7.20 7.53
N LYS A 319 26.80 6.38 8.12
CA LYS A 319 27.73 5.54 7.37
C LYS A 319 27.40 4.08 7.64
N GLU A 320 27.43 3.27 6.58
CA GLU A 320 27.30 1.83 6.72
C GLU A 320 28.46 1.31 7.57
N VAL A 321 28.14 0.51 8.57
CA VAL A 321 29.11 -0.11 9.46
C VAL A 321 28.96 -1.62 9.39
N ILE A 322 30.08 -2.32 9.30
CA ILE A 322 30.13 -3.78 9.40
C ILE A 322 30.04 -4.10 10.89
N ALA A 323 28.82 -4.05 11.43
CA ALA A 323 28.63 -3.92 12.87
C ALA A 323 28.55 -5.26 13.60
N HIS A 324 29.60 -5.58 14.35
CA HIS A 324 29.49 -6.36 15.58
C HIS A 324 28.76 -5.49 16.62
N PRO A 325 27.82 -5.99 17.43
CA PRO A 325 27.51 -7.39 17.73
C PRO A 325 26.30 -7.98 16.96
N PHE A 326 25.86 -7.41 15.84
CA PHE A 326 24.64 -7.84 15.15
C PHE A 326 24.90 -8.99 14.16
N TYR A 327 23.83 -9.74 13.86
CA TYR A 327 23.84 -10.86 12.92
C TYR A 327 23.08 -10.50 11.66
N LYS A 328 23.57 -10.97 10.50
CA LYS A 328 22.76 -10.98 9.29
C LYS A 328 21.63 -12.00 9.46
N MET A 329 20.41 -11.60 9.13
CA MET A 329 19.24 -12.47 9.20
C MET A 329 19.28 -13.49 8.06
N ASP A 330 19.15 -14.78 8.39
CA ASP A 330 19.00 -15.88 7.45
C ASP A 330 17.54 -16.38 7.38
N GLN A 331 17.27 -17.39 6.56
CA GLN A 331 15.92 -17.93 6.39
C GLN A 331 15.33 -18.48 7.69
N THR A 332 16.13 -19.21 8.48
CA THR A 332 15.69 -19.76 9.77
C THR A 332 15.30 -18.67 10.75
N SER A 333 16.07 -17.59 10.80
CA SER A 333 15.76 -16.43 11.64
C SER A 333 14.52 -15.68 11.15
N MET A 334 14.31 -15.57 9.83
CA MET A 334 13.08 -15.00 9.26
C MET A 334 11.84 -15.84 9.59
N ASP A 335 11.91 -17.17 9.47
CA ASP A 335 10.81 -18.07 9.77
C ASP A 335 10.45 -18.02 11.26
N ARG A 336 11.46 -17.95 12.13
CA ARG A 336 11.27 -17.71 13.56
C ARG A 336 10.61 -16.36 13.83
N ALA A 337 11.07 -15.29 13.20
CA ALA A 337 10.50 -13.96 13.34
C ALA A 337 9.02 -13.91 12.93
N ASN A 338 8.66 -14.64 11.87
CA ASN A 338 7.30 -14.74 11.34
C ASN A 338 6.36 -15.60 12.19
N SER A 339 6.89 -16.49 13.03
CA SER A 339 6.11 -17.37 13.91
C SER A 339 5.91 -16.82 15.32
N LEU A 340 6.48 -15.65 15.64
CA LEU A 340 6.32 -15.00 16.95
C LEU A 340 4.86 -14.65 17.23
N SER A 341 4.44 -14.73 18.51
CA SER A 341 3.08 -14.34 18.92
C SER A 341 2.76 -12.86 18.65
N CYS A 342 3.79 -12.01 18.71
CA CYS A 342 3.71 -10.60 18.36
C CYS A 342 3.90 -10.33 16.86
N ALA A 343 4.00 -11.35 16.01
CA ALA A 343 4.14 -11.14 14.57
C ALA A 343 3.00 -10.26 14.03
N VAL A 344 3.41 -9.22 13.32
CA VAL A 344 2.54 -8.32 12.58
C VAL A 344 2.77 -8.56 11.09
N PRO A 345 1.73 -8.48 10.25
CA PRO A 345 1.92 -8.58 8.79
C PRO A 345 2.87 -7.48 8.31
N LYS A 346 3.57 -7.74 7.22
CA LYS A 346 4.35 -6.70 6.54
C LYS A 346 3.38 -5.58 6.18
N MET A 347 3.73 -4.33 6.50
CA MET A 347 2.97 -3.19 6.01
C MET A 347 3.12 -3.18 4.49
N GLU A 348 2.04 -3.54 3.79
CA GLU A 348 1.89 -3.10 2.42
C GLU A 348 1.68 -1.59 2.55
N GLU A 349 2.70 -0.81 2.18
CA GLU A 349 2.45 0.59 1.88
C GLU A 349 1.31 0.55 0.87
N GLU A 350 0.14 1.06 1.26
CA GLU A 350 -0.89 1.43 0.30
C GLU A 350 -0.20 2.42 -0.61
N ASN A 351 0.39 1.90 -1.68
CA ASN A 351 0.91 2.67 -2.77
C ASN A 351 -0.36 3.20 -3.41
N ILE A 352 -0.92 4.26 -2.83
CA ILE A 352 -1.99 5.06 -3.43
C ILE A 352 -1.31 5.84 -4.57
N LYS A 353 -0.64 5.13 -5.48
CA LYS A 353 -0.55 5.48 -6.89
C LYS A 353 -1.89 5.11 -7.52
N THR A 354 -3.01 5.57 -6.93
CA THR A 354 -4.24 5.64 -7.73
C THR A 354 -3.92 6.59 -8.86
N PRO A 355 -3.88 6.15 -10.12
CA PRO A 355 -3.59 7.05 -11.22
C PRO A 355 -4.63 8.18 -11.18
N ASN A 356 -4.21 9.38 -11.56
CA ASN A 356 -5.16 10.47 -11.74
C ASN A 356 -6.04 10.12 -12.94
N TRP A 357 -7.20 9.51 -12.65
CA TRP A 357 -8.20 9.19 -13.64
C TRP A 357 -8.83 10.49 -14.12
N ILE A 358 -8.51 10.89 -15.35
CA ILE A 358 -9.29 11.91 -16.04
C ILE A 358 -10.25 11.13 -16.93
N VAL A 359 -11.49 10.98 -16.48
CA VAL A 359 -12.56 10.51 -17.36
C VAL A 359 -12.77 11.63 -18.37
N GLN A 360 -12.31 11.45 -19.61
CA GLN A 360 -12.73 12.32 -20.70
C GLN A 360 -14.22 12.10 -20.90
N ASP A 361 -14.99 13.18 -20.77
CA ASP A 361 -16.45 13.17 -20.92
C ASP A 361 -16.89 12.38 -22.16
N ASP A 362 -18.04 11.72 -22.04
CA ASP A 362 -18.67 10.83 -23.02
C ASP A 362 -18.65 11.39 -24.46
N ILE A 363 -17.59 11.14 -25.22
CA ILE A 363 -17.64 11.29 -26.67
C ILE A 363 -18.46 10.10 -27.19
N ASN A 364 -19.78 10.28 -27.27
CA ASN A 364 -20.64 9.38 -28.02
C ASN A 364 -20.24 9.45 -29.50
N ILE A 365 -19.38 8.53 -29.94
CA ILE A 365 -19.08 8.35 -31.36
C ILE A 365 -20.31 7.67 -31.98
N SER A 366 -21.21 8.48 -32.54
CA SER A 366 -22.32 8.01 -33.36
C SER A 366 -21.75 7.55 -34.71
N TYR A 367 -21.70 6.25 -34.95
CA TYR A 367 -21.52 5.72 -36.30
C TYR A 367 -22.86 5.86 -37.04
N GLN A 368 -22.89 6.69 -38.10
CA GLN A 368 -23.99 6.71 -39.07
C GLN A 368 -23.91 5.51 -40.01
#